data_AF-A0A2V5M2M5-F1
#
_entry.id   AF-A0A2V5M2M5-F1
#
_cell.length_a   1.000
_cell.length_b   1.000
_cell.length_c   1.000
_cell.angle_alpha   90.00
_cell.angle_beta   90.00
_cell.angle_gamma   90.00
#
_symmetry.space_group_name_H-M   'P 1'
#
loop_
_entity.id
_entity.type
_entity.pdbx_description
1 polymer ?
#
loop_
_entity_poly.entity_id
_entity_poly.type
_entity_poly.pdbx_seq_one_letter_code
_entity_poly.pdbx_strand_id
1 'polypeptide(L)'
;MSDQYDSQRTPLERSETATIAAQNAPLSTMPQPTKRRRPKTEKELYADAEARAKSLKDKLLSRRAKNRDRLVEDLYREFAVEVIDGDLDEADRLSELRSLLGQRLGPGAQGLR
;
A
#
# COMPACT_ATOMS: atom_id res chain seq x y z
N MET A 1 7.37 -65.38 -0.85
CA MET A 1 6.99 -64.03 -1.30
C MET A 1 8.20 -63.43 -1.98
N SER A 2 7.96 -63.00 -3.21
CA SER A 2 8.70 -62.14 -4.13
C SER A 2 10.16 -61.75 -3.88
N ASP A 3 10.93 -62.06 -4.92
CA ASP A 3 12.18 -61.51 -5.41
C ASP A 3 12.23 -59.96 -5.45
N GLN A 4 13.43 -59.36 -5.38
CA GLN A 4 14.05 -58.65 -6.53
C GLN A 4 15.24 -57.77 -6.14
N TYR A 5 16.41 -58.27 -6.54
CA TYR A 5 17.53 -57.62 -7.22
C TYR A 5 17.91 -56.17 -6.91
N ASP A 6 19.13 -56.11 -6.37
CA ASP A 6 20.05 -54.99 -6.27
C ASP A 6 20.39 -54.36 -7.64
N SER A 7 20.51 -53.05 -7.57
CA SER A 7 21.08 -52.09 -8.51
C SER A 7 21.75 -52.60 -9.79
N GLN A 8 21.15 -52.28 -10.94
CA GLN A 8 21.89 -51.86 -12.13
C GLN A 8 21.22 -50.68 -12.82
N ARG A 9 21.89 -49.52 -12.84
CA ARG A 9 22.03 -48.70 -14.05
C ARG A 9 23.42 -48.07 -14.05
N THR A 10 24.13 -48.39 -15.11
CA THR A 10 25.49 -47.99 -15.48
C THR A 10 25.47 -46.59 -16.17
N PRO A 11 26.55 -46.14 -16.84
CA PRO A 11 27.30 -44.96 -16.47
C PRO A 11 27.06 -43.79 -17.46
N LEU A 12 27.45 -42.57 -17.11
CA LEU A 12 27.66 -41.54 -18.13
C LEU A 12 28.97 -40.82 -17.88
N GLU A 13 29.92 -41.10 -18.77
CA GLU A 13 31.19 -40.39 -18.88
C GLU A 13 31.00 -38.93 -19.31
N ARG A 14 32.10 -38.19 -19.14
CA ARG A 14 32.51 -36.93 -19.79
C ARG A 14 31.87 -35.65 -19.24
N SER A 15 32.71 -34.80 -18.67
CA SER A 15 33.31 -33.77 -19.52
C SER A 15 34.45 -33.03 -18.82
N GLU A 16 35.59 -33.04 -19.50
CA GLU A 16 36.78 -32.23 -19.26
C GLU A 16 36.43 -30.74 -19.41
N THR A 17 35.98 -30.07 -18.35
CA THR A 17 35.79 -28.59 -18.38
C THR A 17 36.10 -27.88 -17.07
N ALA A 18 36.71 -28.56 -16.09
CA ALA A 18 36.97 -27.97 -14.77
C ALA A 18 38.16 -27.00 -14.71
N THR A 19 38.93 -26.81 -15.80
CA THR A 19 40.24 -26.13 -15.73
C THR A 19 40.30 -24.75 -16.41
N ILE A 20 39.20 -24.23 -16.99
CA ILE A 20 39.18 -22.92 -17.68
C ILE A 20 38.13 -21.95 -17.08
N ALA A 21 37.64 -22.21 -15.87
CA ALA A 21 36.70 -21.30 -15.19
C ALA A 21 37.37 -20.36 -14.16
N ALA A 22 38.69 -20.46 -13.95
CA ALA A 22 39.40 -19.68 -12.92
C ALA A 22 40.06 -18.39 -13.43
N GLN A 23 40.09 -18.13 -14.75
CA GLN A 23 40.85 -16.99 -15.31
C GLN A 23 40.01 -15.76 -15.67
N ASN A 24 38.67 -15.83 -15.53
CA ASN A 24 37.77 -14.70 -15.76
C ASN A 24 36.92 -14.39 -14.52
N ALA A 25 37.54 -14.40 -13.33
CA ALA A 25 36.92 -13.79 -12.17
C ALA A 25 36.86 -12.27 -12.41
N PRO A 26 35.67 -11.64 -12.49
CA PRO A 26 35.59 -10.19 -12.57
C PRO A 26 36.30 -9.63 -11.34
N LEU A 27 37.28 -8.73 -11.54
CA LEU A 27 37.93 -8.02 -10.45
C LEU A 27 36.84 -7.47 -9.54
N SER A 28 36.82 -7.98 -8.31
CA SER A 28 35.92 -7.51 -7.26
C SER A 28 36.09 -6.01 -7.14
N THR A 29 35.06 -5.26 -7.56
CA THR A 29 35.01 -3.82 -7.39
C THR A 29 35.06 -3.56 -5.90
N MET A 30 36.23 -3.14 -5.40
CA MET A 30 36.39 -2.70 -4.01
C MET A 30 35.28 -1.69 -3.71
N PRO A 31 34.45 -1.91 -2.68
CA PRO A 31 33.40 -0.96 -2.33
C PRO A 31 34.07 0.39 -2.05
N GLN A 32 33.71 1.42 -2.82
CA GLN A 32 34.19 2.77 -2.53
C GLN A 32 33.81 3.13 -1.09
N PRO A 33 34.72 3.75 -0.32
CA PRO A 33 34.40 4.17 1.04
C PRO A 33 33.22 5.14 0.96
N THR A 34 32.08 4.72 1.49
CA THR A 34 30.91 5.57 1.61
C THR A 34 31.31 6.76 2.47
N LYS A 35 31.33 7.97 1.87
CA LYS A 35 31.61 9.21 2.61
C LYS A 35 30.64 9.25 3.80
N ARG A 36 31.17 9.13 5.02
CA ARG A 36 30.37 9.18 6.25
C ARG A 36 29.62 10.52 6.25
N ARG A 37 28.29 10.49 6.15
CA ARG A 37 27.48 11.72 6.25
C ARG A 37 27.70 12.32 7.64
N ARG A 38 27.94 13.63 7.69
CA ARG A 38 28.02 14.35 8.96
C ARG A 38 26.72 14.14 9.76
N PRO A 39 26.79 14.06 11.09
CA PRO A 39 25.61 14.09 11.93
C PRO A 39 24.78 15.33 11.60
N LYS A 40 23.44 15.16 11.60
CA LYS A 40 22.53 16.28 11.39
C LYS A 40 22.62 17.24 12.56
N THR A 41 22.51 18.53 12.28
CA THR A 41 22.39 19.54 13.34
C THR A 41 21.00 19.49 13.98
N GLU A 42 20.86 20.01 15.20
CA GLU A 42 19.55 20.10 15.86
C GLU A 42 18.52 20.86 15.01
N LYS A 43 18.95 21.91 14.32
CA LYS A 43 18.11 22.67 13.38
C LYS A 43 17.63 21.82 12.21
N GLU A 44 18.50 20.98 11.65
CA GLU A 44 18.14 20.05 10.58
C GLU A 44 17.18 18.96 11.08
N LEU A 45 17.39 18.46 12.29
CA LEU A 45 16.48 17.48 12.92
C LEU A 45 15.10 18.08 13.18
N TYR A 46 15.04 19.32 13.65
CA TYR A 46 13.79 20.03 13.88
C TYR A 46 13.03 20.27 12.56
N ALA A 47 13.71 20.77 11.52
CA ALA A 47 13.10 20.98 10.21
C ALA A 47 12.57 19.66 9.60
N ASP A 48 13.32 18.56 9.76
CA ASP A 48 12.87 17.24 9.33
C ASP A 48 11.63 16.77 10.10
N ALA A 49 11.56 17.02 11.41
CA ALA A 49 10.42 16.67 12.24
C ALA A 49 9.17 17.47 11.82
N GLU A 50 9.31 18.76 11.54
CA GLU A 50 8.24 19.63 11.06
C GLU A 50 7.73 19.18 9.68
N ALA A 51 8.65 18.88 8.75
CA ALA A 51 8.30 18.35 7.43
C ALA A 51 7.54 17.02 7.53
N ARG A 52 7.95 16.13 8.44
CA ARG A 52 7.26 14.86 8.71
C ARG A 52 5.87 15.08 9.30
N ALA A 53 5.73 16.00 10.26
CA ALA A 53 4.45 16.33 10.86
C ALA A 53 3.46 16.87 9.83
N LYS A 54 3.91 17.79 8.96
CA LYS A 54 3.12 18.31 7.84
C LYS A 54 2.69 17.18 6.89
N SER A 55 3.63 16.35 6.45
CA SER A 55 3.33 15.21 5.57
C SER A 55 2.32 14.24 6.20
N LEU A 56 2.42 13.98 7.51
CA LEU A 56 1.50 13.11 8.22
C LEU A 56 0.09 13.70 8.27
N LYS A 57 -0.02 15.01 8.55
CA LYS A 57 -1.28 15.74 8.54
C LYS A 57 -1.95 15.67 7.17
N ASP A 58 -1.21 15.92 6.10
CA ASP A 58 -1.73 15.87 4.73
C ASP A 58 -2.22 14.46 4.35
N LYS A 59 -1.47 13.42 4.75
CA LYS A 59 -1.88 12.02 4.58
C LYS A 59 -3.15 11.68 5.35
N LEU A 60 -3.28 12.16 6.58
CA LEU A 60 -4.47 11.94 7.41
C LEU A 60 -5.69 12.60 6.78
N LEU A 61 -5.58 13.87 6.39
CA LEU A 61 -6.65 14.60 5.70
C LEU A 61 -7.07 13.89 4.41
N SER A 62 -6.11 13.45 3.60
CA SER A 62 -6.38 12.70 2.36
C SER A 62 -7.09 11.37 2.62
N ARG A 63 -6.71 10.64 3.68
CA ARG A 63 -7.39 9.40 4.08
C ARG A 63 -8.80 9.66 4.58
N ARG A 64 -9.00 10.71 5.38
CA ARG A 64 -10.30 11.11 5.90
C ARG A 64 -11.26 11.47 4.76
N ALA A 65 -10.79 12.23 3.77
CA ALA A 65 -11.58 12.55 2.57
C ALA A 65 -12.01 11.28 1.84
N LYS A 66 -11.08 10.38 1.51
CA LYS A 66 -11.39 9.10 0.83
C LYS A 66 -12.38 8.23 1.62
N ASN A 67 -12.24 8.17 2.95
CA ASN A 67 -13.14 7.38 3.78
C ASN A 67 -14.55 8.00 3.82
N ARG A 68 -14.65 9.32 3.81
CA ARG A 68 -15.94 10.01 3.74
C ARG A 68 -16.61 9.78 2.38
N ASP A 69 -15.88 9.92 1.28
CA ASP A 69 -16.44 9.74 -0.05
C ASP A 69 -16.98 8.31 -0.22
N ARG A 70 -16.24 7.30 0.29
CA ARG A 70 -16.71 5.91 0.38
C ARG A 70 -17.96 5.75 1.23
N LEU A 71 -18.01 6.37 2.41
CA LEU A 71 -19.19 6.32 3.28
C LEU A 71 -20.43 6.88 2.56
N VAL A 72 -20.27 7.98 1.84
CA VAL A 72 -21.36 8.59 1.05
C VAL A 72 -21.81 7.63 -0.07
N GLU A 73 -20.89 7.03 -0.81
CA GLU A 73 -21.21 6.02 -1.82
C GLU A 73 -21.91 4.79 -1.23
N ASP A 74 -21.45 4.29 -0.09
CA ASP A 74 -22.05 3.15 0.61
C ASP A 74 -23.48 3.47 1.05
N LEU A 75 -23.74 4.70 1.56
CA LEU A 75 -25.09 5.15 1.91
C LEU A 75 -26.03 5.23 0.70
N TYR A 76 -25.54 5.72 -0.46
CA TYR A 76 -26.35 5.71 -1.68
C TYR A 76 -26.75 4.27 -2.07
N ARG A 77 -25.81 3.32 -1.98
CA ARG A 77 -26.05 1.91 -2.31
C ARG A 77 -26.99 1.23 -1.32
N GLU A 78 -26.75 1.40 -0.02
CA GLU A 78 -27.51 0.73 1.04
C GLU A 78 -28.98 1.16 1.04
N PHE A 79 -29.23 2.45 0.84
CA PHE A 79 -30.57 2.99 0.92
C PHE A 79 -31.25 3.16 -0.44
N ALA A 80 -30.62 2.72 -1.53
CA ALA A 80 -31.08 2.87 -2.91
C ALA A 80 -31.61 4.29 -3.20
N VAL A 81 -30.85 5.27 -2.72
CA VAL A 81 -31.11 6.70 -2.96
C VAL A 81 -30.49 7.03 -4.32
N GLU A 82 -31.28 7.63 -5.21
CA GLU A 82 -30.75 8.12 -6.48
C GLU A 82 -29.62 9.12 -6.21
N VAL A 83 -28.58 9.08 -7.04
CA VAL A 83 -27.43 9.97 -6.88
C VAL A 83 -27.94 11.41 -6.93
N ILE A 84 -27.60 12.19 -5.91
CA ILE A 84 -27.86 13.62 -5.93
C ILE A 84 -26.93 14.23 -6.98
N ASP A 85 -27.51 14.52 -8.14
CA ASP A 85 -26.86 15.15 -9.29
C ASP A 85 -27.00 16.68 -9.19
N GLY A 86 -25.92 17.38 -9.54
CA GLY A 86 -25.87 18.85 -9.48
C GLY A 86 -24.54 19.37 -8.97
N ASP A 87 -24.25 20.64 -9.26
CA ASP A 87 -23.05 21.34 -8.77
C ASP A 87 -23.32 21.85 -7.34
N LEU A 88 -23.57 20.90 -6.43
CA LEU A 88 -23.77 21.15 -5.00
C LEU A 88 -22.44 21.03 -4.27
N ASP A 89 -22.23 21.90 -3.29
CA ASP A 89 -21.12 21.69 -2.38
C ASP A 89 -21.38 20.46 -1.47
N GLU A 90 -20.31 19.96 -0.87
CA GLU A 90 -20.35 18.74 -0.06
C GLU A 90 -21.29 18.87 1.16
N ALA A 91 -21.43 20.08 1.72
CA ALA A 91 -22.29 20.30 2.88
C ALA A 91 -23.76 20.19 2.48
N ASP A 92 -24.13 20.78 1.34
CA ASP A 92 -25.46 20.70 0.78
C ASP A 92 -25.81 19.27 0.38
N ARG A 93 -24.88 18.55 -0.28
CA ARG A 93 -25.09 17.14 -0.68
C ARG A 93 -25.34 16.23 0.52
N LEU A 94 -24.60 16.40 1.62
CA LEU A 94 -24.82 15.64 2.86
C LEU A 94 -26.13 16.01 3.55
N SER A 95 -26.55 17.28 3.49
CA SER A 95 -27.82 17.75 4.04
C SER A 95 -29.02 17.13 3.31
N GLU A 96 -28.96 17.10 1.98
CA GLU A 96 -29.97 16.44 1.15
C GLU A 96 -30.02 14.93 1.41
N LEU A 97 -28.85 14.27 1.46
CA LEU A 97 -28.78 12.84 1.75
C LEU A 97 -29.40 12.51 3.12
N ARG A 98 -29.10 13.29 4.17
CA ARG A 98 -29.73 13.14 5.49
C ARG A 98 -31.25 13.31 5.43
N SER A 99 -31.72 14.26 4.64
CA SER A 99 -33.16 14.52 4.46
C SER A 99 -33.86 13.33 3.78
N LEU A 100 -33.29 12.81 2.69
CA LEU A 100 -33.81 11.64 1.97
C LEU A 100 -33.83 10.39 2.85
N LEU A 101 -32.74 10.15 3.60
CA LEU A 101 -32.65 9.03 4.53
C LEU A 101 -33.63 9.16 5.69
N GLY A 102 -33.80 10.35 6.25
CA GLY A 102 -34.78 10.63 7.30
C GLY A 102 -36.23 10.40 6.85
N GLN A 103 -36.55 10.68 5.58
CA GLN A 103 -37.85 10.39 4.99
C GLN A 103 -38.08 8.88 4.79
N ARG A 104 -37.05 8.14 4.34
CA ARG A 104 -37.14 6.68 4.12
C ARG A 104 -37.19 5.86 5.42
N LEU A 105 -36.49 6.28 6.47
CA LEU A 105 -36.34 5.51 7.72
C LEU A 105 -37.38 5.87 8.79
N GLY A 106 -38.18 6.92 8.57
CA GLY A 106 -39.22 7.34 9.50
C GLY A 106 -38.68 7.99 10.79
N PRO A 107 -39.59 8.37 11.73
CA PRO A 107 -39.25 9.21 12.88
C PRO A 107 -38.29 8.58 13.91
N GLY A 108 -37.91 7.31 13.75
CA GLY A 108 -36.91 6.62 14.59
C GLY A 108 -35.45 6.91 14.23
N ALA A 109 -35.17 7.55 13.08
CA ALA A 109 -33.82 7.84 12.60
C ALA A 109 -33.19 9.14 13.18
N GLN A 110 -33.69 9.64 14.32
CA GLN A 110 -33.27 10.91 14.94
C GLN A 110 -31.80 10.96 15.38
N GLY A 111 -31.07 9.84 15.35
CA GLY A 111 -29.64 9.78 15.67
C GLY A 111 -28.69 10.25 14.56
N LEU A 112 -29.20 10.64 13.38
CA LEU A 112 -28.39 11.04 12.22
C LEU A 112 -28.32 12.58 11.99
N ARG A 113 -28.89 13.37 12.90
CA ARG A 113 -28.82 14.84 12.85
C ARG A 113 -27.45 15.37 13.25
#